data_AF-A0A4Q0U8F5-F1
#
_entry.id   AF-A0A4Q0U8F5-F1
#
_cell.length_a   1.000
_cell.length_b   1.000
_cell.length_c   1.000
_cell.angle_alpha   90.00
_cell.angle_beta   90.00
_cell.angle_gamma   90.00
#
_symmetry.space_group_name_H-M   'P 1'
#
loop_
_entity.id
_entity.type
_entity.pdbx_description
1 polymer ?
#
loop_
_entity_poly.entity_id
_entity_poly.type
_entity_poly.pdbx_seq_one_letter_code
_entity_poly.pdbx_strand_id
1 'polypeptide(L)'
;MNKKVIIGLVLLIIGVMCALYGHSMENDKGYQFALALGHRGSPAPVIFMMGGVLMATTGLILILIGAFSSDGSTQPVVVVESQEERQERLHREAEQRRLREEELLRQRREKEQQEEEARKRRIEFWRRHRIHIISAIAAVVICIIAGCVVAHISNERSRLQAERERQEQYERQLQEKARRDEAQRQAREAERQRQLGAEEQARKEAIETKRRQAAATEAAKREIEERHKRGIYRVGEYYEVGDVRGVVFSTDETGQHGKILSVKQREDISWNLASDYYAGWSLPSQEEIKVIMANKTAINKTLKSAGHPIIEEKDYWLEDHWGSVVYYYDRYGGQIRNCSKTDVRSQPYEKHARWVRKY
;
A
#
# COMPACT_ATOMS: atom_id res chain seq x y z
N MET A 1 -67.26 -27.10 -20.51
CA MET A 1 -66.66 -25.74 -20.42
C MET A 1 -66.52 -25.17 -21.83
N ASN A 2 -67.02 -23.97 -22.09
CA ASN A 2 -67.02 -23.36 -23.43
C ASN A 2 -65.57 -23.22 -23.95
N LYS A 3 -65.29 -23.65 -25.20
CA LYS A 3 -63.93 -23.59 -25.79
C LYS A 3 -63.34 -22.16 -25.73
N LYS A 4 -64.20 -21.13 -25.83
CA LYS A 4 -63.79 -19.72 -25.69
C LYS A 4 -63.32 -19.38 -24.27
N VAL A 5 -63.96 -19.95 -23.25
CA VAL A 5 -63.58 -19.78 -21.84
C VAL A 5 -62.25 -20.48 -21.56
N ILE A 6 -62.02 -21.67 -22.12
CA ILE A 6 -60.74 -22.39 -21.98
C ILE A 6 -59.59 -21.61 -22.63
N ILE A 7 -59.78 -21.14 -23.86
CA ILE A 7 -58.76 -20.34 -24.58
C ILE A 7 -58.50 -19.01 -23.86
N GLY A 8 -59.57 -18.34 -23.40
CA GLY A 8 -59.45 -17.11 -22.62
C GLY A 8 -58.66 -17.30 -21.32
N LEU A 9 -58.87 -18.42 -20.62
CA LEU A 9 -58.13 -18.77 -19.39
C LEU A 9 -56.63 -18.99 -19.68
N VAL A 10 -56.29 -19.71 -20.75
CA VAL A 10 -54.88 -19.96 -21.11
C VAL A 10 -54.16 -18.67 -21.49
N LEU A 11 -54.80 -17.80 -22.28
CA LEU A 11 -54.23 -16.50 -22.65
C LEU A 11 -54.05 -15.57 -21.44
N LEU A 12 -55.00 -15.60 -20.50
CA LEU A 12 -54.89 -14.86 -19.24
C LEU A 12 -53.67 -15.30 -18.43
N ILE A 13 -53.46 -16.61 -18.25
CA ILE A 13 -52.34 -17.15 -17.48
C ILE A 13 -51.00 -16.81 -18.14
N ILE A 14 -50.88 -17.02 -19.46
CA ILE A 14 -49.63 -16.71 -20.19
C ILE A 14 -49.34 -15.21 -20.15
N GLY A 15 -50.35 -14.37 -20.37
CA GLY A 15 -50.20 -12.91 -20.35
C GLY A 15 -49.71 -12.40 -18.99
N VAL A 16 -50.29 -12.90 -17.89
CA VAL A 16 -49.86 -12.55 -16.52
C VAL A 16 -48.42 -13.01 -16.26
N MET A 17 -48.05 -14.22 -16.69
CA MET A 17 -46.68 -14.73 -16.52
C MET A 17 -45.65 -13.89 -17.30
N CYS A 18 -45.95 -13.49 -18.53
CA CYS A 18 -45.08 -12.60 -19.32
C CYS A 18 -44.93 -11.22 -18.68
N ALA A 19 -46.01 -10.66 -18.13
CA ALA A 19 -45.97 -9.36 -17.45
C ALA A 19 -45.12 -9.42 -16.17
N LEU A 20 -45.29 -10.47 -15.36
CA LEU A 20 -44.48 -10.68 -14.14
C LEU A 20 -43.01 -10.92 -14.47
N TYR A 21 -42.72 -11.66 -15.55
CA TYR A 21 -41.34 -11.88 -16.00
C TYR A 21 -40.68 -10.59 -16.48
N GLY A 22 -41.39 -9.76 -17.24
CA GLY A 22 -40.92 -8.43 -17.64
C GLY A 22 -40.61 -7.53 -16.44
N HIS A 23 -41.48 -7.55 -15.43
CA HIS A 23 -41.26 -6.78 -14.19
C HIS A 23 -40.08 -7.33 -13.37
N SER A 24 -39.89 -8.65 -13.33
CA SER A 24 -38.71 -9.25 -12.68
C SER A 24 -37.40 -8.88 -13.37
N MET A 25 -37.40 -8.76 -14.70
CA MET A 25 -36.23 -8.31 -15.47
C MET A 25 -35.90 -6.84 -15.23
N GLU A 26 -36.92 -5.99 -15.07
CA GLU A 26 -36.73 -4.57 -14.73
C GLU A 26 -36.08 -4.38 -13.36
N ASN A 27 -36.38 -5.27 -12.40
CA ASN A 27 -35.83 -5.25 -11.04
C ASN A 27 -34.48 -5.96 -10.90
N ASP A 28 -33.92 -6.53 -11.97
CA ASP A 28 -32.57 -7.11 -11.91
C ASP A 28 -31.53 -6.01 -11.74
N LYS A 29 -30.65 -6.19 -10.75
CA LYS A 29 -29.55 -5.26 -10.44
C LYS A 29 -28.66 -5.02 -11.65
N GLY A 30 -28.49 -6.03 -12.51
CA GLY A 30 -27.72 -5.89 -13.76
C GLY A 30 -28.37 -4.92 -14.76
N TYR A 31 -29.70 -4.94 -14.86
CA TYR A 31 -30.45 -4.07 -15.77
C TYR A 31 -30.48 -2.62 -15.27
N GLN A 32 -30.72 -2.42 -13.96
CA GLN A 32 -30.68 -1.10 -13.32
C GLN A 32 -29.28 -0.47 -13.36
N PHE A 33 -28.23 -1.27 -13.18
CA PHE A 33 -26.83 -0.81 -13.29
C PHE A 33 -26.47 -0.40 -14.73
N ALA A 34 -26.93 -1.15 -15.74
CA ALA A 34 -26.74 -0.79 -17.14
C ALA A 34 -27.47 0.52 -17.52
N LEU A 35 -28.67 0.74 -16.99
CA LEU A 35 -29.42 2.00 -17.20
C LEU A 35 -28.74 3.20 -16.51
N ALA A 36 -28.22 3.02 -15.29
CA ALA A 36 -27.51 4.06 -14.55
C ALA A 36 -26.20 4.52 -15.22
N LEU A 37 -25.60 3.64 -16.03
CA LEU A 37 -24.40 3.94 -16.84
C LEU A 37 -24.72 4.57 -18.20
N GLY A 38 -25.97 5.00 -18.44
CA GLY A 38 -26.36 5.75 -19.63
C GLY A 38 -26.51 4.91 -20.90
N HIS A 39 -26.52 3.58 -20.79
CA HIS A 39 -26.92 2.74 -21.92
C HIS A 39 -28.43 2.90 -22.17
N ARG A 40 -28.82 3.13 -23.44
CA ARG A 40 -30.22 3.05 -23.86
C ARG A 40 -30.69 1.62 -23.55
N GLY A 41 -31.46 1.46 -22.48
CA GLY A 41 -31.91 0.16 -21.98
C GLY A 41 -32.54 -0.68 -23.09
N SER A 42 -32.29 -1.99 -23.08
CA SER A 42 -32.94 -2.92 -23.99
C SER A 42 -34.47 -2.75 -23.88
N PRO A 43 -35.22 -2.59 -24.97
CA PRO A 43 -36.68 -2.45 -24.91
C PRO A 43 -37.38 -3.73 -24.46
N ALA A 44 -36.65 -4.83 -24.28
CA ALA A 44 -37.20 -6.15 -23.98
C ALA A 44 -38.12 -6.17 -22.74
N PRO A 45 -37.77 -5.60 -21.56
CA PRO A 45 -38.65 -5.67 -20.39
C PRO A 45 -39.98 -4.94 -20.62
N VAL A 46 -39.94 -3.78 -21.29
CA VAL A 46 -41.13 -2.99 -21.63
C VAL A 46 -42.02 -3.74 -22.63
N ILE A 47 -41.42 -4.40 -23.63
CA ILE A 47 -42.15 -5.22 -24.60
C ILE A 47 -42.84 -6.41 -23.91
N PHE A 48 -42.16 -7.11 -23.00
CA PHE A 48 -42.76 -8.23 -22.26
C PHE A 48 -43.88 -7.78 -21.31
N MET A 49 -43.72 -6.64 -20.64
CA MET A 49 -44.77 -6.08 -19.77
C MET A 49 -46.01 -5.66 -20.57
N MET A 50 -45.85 -4.83 -21.61
CA MET A 50 -46.98 -4.34 -22.40
C MET A 50 -47.65 -5.47 -23.20
N GLY A 51 -46.86 -6.38 -23.78
CA GLY A 51 -47.35 -7.55 -24.49
C GLY A 51 -48.10 -8.53 -23.57
N GLY A 52 -47.60 -8.75 -22.36
CA GLY A 52 -48.25 -9.58 -21.34
C GLY A 52 -49.61 -9.02 -20.91
N VAL A 53 -49.68 -7.71 -20.66
CA VAL A 53 -50.94 -7.04 -20.27
C VAL A 53 -51.99 -7.11 -21.39
N LEU A 54 -51.60 -6.88 -22.65
CA LEU A 54 -52.50 -7.00 -23.81
C LEU A 54 -53.05 -8.43 -23.99
N MET A 55 -52.20 -9.44 -23.79
CA MET A 55 -52.61 -10.84 -23.84
C MET A 55 -53.59 -11.19 -22.71
N ALA A 56 -53.33 -10.69 -21.50
CA ALA A 56 -54.18 -10.94 -20.34
C ALA A 56 -55.57 -10.29 -20.48
N THR A 57 -55.64 -9.04 -20.93
CA THR A 57 -56.91 -8.34 -21.16
C THR A 57 -57.74 -9.00 -22.25
N THR A 58 -57.10 -9.45 -23.33
CA THR A 58 -57.77 -10.21 -24.40
C THR A 58 -58.33 -11.54 -23.88
N GLY A 59 -57.58 -12.25 -23.03
CA GLY A 59 -58.04 -13.47 -22.36
C GLY A 59 -59.26 -13.23 -21.47
N LEU A 60 -59.24 -12.14 -20.68
CA LEU A 60 -60.35 -11.74 -19.81
C LEU A 60 -61.63 -11.43 -20.60
N ILE A 61 -61.52 -10.69 -21.71
CA ILE A 61 -62.65 -10.36 -22.58
C ILE A 61 -63.29 -11.63 -23.15
N LEU A 62 -62.48 -12.61 -23.56
CA LEU A 62 -62.98 -13.90 -24.07
C LEU A 62 -63.71 -14.72 -22.99
N ILE A 63 -63.27 -14.64 -21.74
CA ILE A 63 -63.96 -15.27 -20.60
C ILE A 63 -65.31 -14.59 -20.37
N LEU A 64 -65.35 -13.25 -20.36
CA LEU A 64 -66.59 -12.48 -20.16
C LEU A 64 -67.61 -12.76 -21.26
N ILE A 65 -67.21 -12.71 -22.52
CA ILE A 65 -68.09 -13.04 -23.66
C ILE A 65 -68.57 -14.50 -23.57
N GLY A 66 -67.72 -15.40 -23.10
CA GLY A 66 -68.06 -16.81 -22.89
C GLY A 66 -69.03 -17.07 -21.73
N ALA A 67 -69.06 -16.18 -20.73
CA ALA A 67 -69.89 -16.28 -19.53
C ALA A 67 -71.31 -15.67 -19.72
N PHE A 68 -71.47 -14.70 -20.63
CA PHE A 68 -72.75 -14.01 -20.86
C PHE A 68 -73.69 -14.70 -21.88
N SER A 69 -73.36 -15.87 -22.41
CA SER A 69 -74.32 -16.70 -23.15
C SER A 69 -75.07 -17.64 -22.18
N SER A 70 -76.07 -17.08 -21.49
CA SER A 70 -77.04 -17.82 -20.67
C SER A 70 -78.46 -17.46 -21.15
N ASP A 71 -79.22 -18.49 -21.49
CA ASP A 71 -80.59 -18.45 -22.01
C ASP A 71 -81.54 -17.61 -21.16
N GLY A 72 -82.24 -16.67 -21.80
CA GLY A 72 -83.30 -15.88 -21.20
C GLY A 72 -84.64 -16.62 -21.29
N SER A 73 -85.13 -17.13 -20.15
CA SER A 73 -86.54 -17.53 -19.99
C SER A 73 -87.24 -16.56 -19.04
N THR A 74 -88.09 -15.70 -19.58
CA THR A 74 -89.01 -14.83 -18.83
C THR A 74 -90.35 -15.55 -18.64
N GLN A 75 -90.75 -15.77 -17.38
CA GLN A 75 -92.12 -16.20 -17.00
C GLN A 75 -93.06 -14.99 -16.90
N PRO A 76 -94.34 -15.09 -17.32
CA PRO A 76 -95.32 -14.03 -17.10
C PRO A 76 -96.11 -14.21 -15.80
N VAL A 77 -96.41 -13.05 -15.20
CA VAL A 77 -97.18 -12.78 -13.99
C VAL A 77 -98.68 -12.99 -14.26
N VAL A 78 -99.38 -13.67 -13.34
CA VAL A 78 -100.85 -13.85 -13.36
C VAL A 78 -101.48 -12.93 -12.30
N VAL A 79 -102.25 -11.94 -12.76
CA VAL A 79 -103.16 -11.11 -11.95
C VAL A 79 -104.58 -11.67 -12.11
N VAL A 80 -105.29 -11.85 -10.99
CA VAL A 80 -106.65 -12.42 -10.92
C VAL A 80 -107.66 -11.28 -11.02
N GLU A 81 -108.49 -11.29 -12.08
CA GLU A 81 -109.69 -10.45 -12.23
C GLU A 81 -110.86 -11.31 -12.76
N SER A 82 -112.10 -10.84 -12.54
CA SER A 82 -113.29 -11.64 -12.24
C SER A 82 -114.07 -12.25 -13.45
N GLN A 83 -115.08 -13.08 -13.16
CA GLN A 83 -115.45 -14.35 -13.82
C GLN A 83 -116.09 -14.35 -15.22
N GLU A 84 -116.52 -13.24 -15.81
CA GLU A 84 -117.19 -13.28 -17.14
C GLU A 84 -116.29 -12.88 -18.33
N GLU A 85 -115.22 -12.09 -18.10
CA GLU A 85 -114.25 -11.74 -19.15
C GLU A 85 -113.13 -12.78 -19.33
N ARG A 86 -113.17 -13.89 -18.59
CA ARG A 86 -112.12 -14.93 -18.54
C ARG A 86 -112.22 -15.96 -19.66
N GLN A 87 -113.43 -16.32 -20.09
CA GLN A 87 -113.61 -17.30 -21.17
C GLN A 87 -113.32 -16.71 -22.56
N GLU A 88 -113.69 -15.45 -22.82
CA GLU A 88 -113.33 -14.79 -24.08
C GLU A 88 -111.85 -14.41 -24.15
N ARG A 89 -111.23 -14.01 -23.03
CA ARG A 89 -109.77 -13.79 -22.99
C ARG A 89 -108.99 -15.08 -23.11
N LEU A 90 -109.44 -16.20 -22.54
CA LEU A 90 -108.77 -17.51 -22.71
C LEU A 90 -108.82 -18.01 -24.15
N HIS A 91 -109.92 -17.79 -24.87
CA HIS A 91 -110.00 -18.17 -26.29
C HIS A 91 -109.15 -17.23 -27.17
N ARG A 92 -109.19 -15.91 -26.91
CA ARG A 92 -108.35 -14.93 -27.62
C ARG A 92 -106.85 -15.07 -27.27
N GLU A 93 -106.50 -15.41 -26.04
CA GLU A 93 -105.13 -15.73 -25.63
C GLU A 93 -104.66 -17.08 -26.17
N ALA A 94 -105.52 -18.10 -26.24
CA ALA A 94 -105.16 -19.39 -26.84
C ALA A 94 -104.89 -19.27 -28.34
N GLU A 95 -105.69 -18.48 -29.07
CA GLU A 95 -105.41 -18.16 -30.47
C GLU A 95 -104.18 -17.27 -30.63
N GLN A 96 -104.00 -16.23 -29.81
CA GLN A 96 -102.79 -15.40 -29.85
C GLN A 96 -101.52 -16.15 -29.44
N ARG A 97 -101.61 -17.17 -28.58
CA ARG A 97 -100.48 -18.04 -28.22
C ARG A 97 -100.12 -18.97 -29.37
N ARG A 98 -101.12 -19.56 -30.05
CA ARG A 98 -100.87 -20.37 -31.26
C ARG A 98 -100.23 -19.53 -32.36
N LEU A 99 -100.72 -18.31 -32.59
CA LEU A 99 -100.14 -17.38 -33.56
C LEU A 99 -98.71 -16.97 -33.18
N ARG A 100 -98.44 -16.62 -31.92
CA ARG A 100 -97.10 -16.26 -31.45
C ARG A 100 -96.11 -17.44 -31.48
N GLU A 101 -96.55 -18.65 -31.15
CA GLU A 101 -95.73 -19.87 -31.26
C GLU A 101 -95.42 -20.21 -32.73
N GLU A 102 -96.38 -20.07 -33.63
CA GLU A 102 -96.15 -20.24 -35.07
C GLU A 102 -95.17 -19.18 -35.61
N GLU A 103 -95.27 -17.93 -35.15
CA GLU A 103 -94.38 -16.83 -35.54
C GLU A 103 -92.95 -17.03 -35.00
N LEU A 104 -92.80 -17.51 -33.75
CA LEU A 104 -91.51 -17.88 -33.17
C LEU A 104 -90.86 -19.08 -33.88
N LEU A 105 -91.67 -20.06 -34.29
CA LEU A 105 -91.19 -21.20 -35.09
C LEU A 105 -90.80 -20.78 -36.50
N ARG A 106 -91.45 -19.75 -37.08
CA ARG A 106 -90.99 -19.13 -38.33
C ARG A 106 -89.66 -18.40 -38.12
N GLN A 107 -89.54 -17.56 -37.09
CA GLN A 107 -88.28 -16.86 -36.79
C GLN A 107 -87.11 -17.80 -36.46
N ARG A 108 -87.35 -18.92 -35.78
CA ARG A 108 -86.31 -19.94 -35.54
C ARG A 108 -85.86 -20.61 -36.84
N ARG A 109 -86.81 -20.96 -37.71
CA ARG A 109 -86.48 -21.51 -39.04
C ARG A 109 -85.72 -20.50 -39.90
N GLU A 110 -86.10 -19.24 -39.86
CA GLU A 110 -85.38 -18.16 -40.56
C GLU A 110 -83.98 -17.92 -39.99
N LYS A 111 -83.80 -17.96 -38.66
CA LYS A 111 -82.46 -17.86 -38.04
C LYS A 111 -81.58 -19.06 -38.35
N GLU A 112 -82.13 -20.27 -38.30
CA GLU A 112 -81.40 -21.49 -38.69
C GLU A 112 -80.99 -21.44 -40.16
N GLN A 113 -81.89 -20.98 -41.05
CA GLN A 113 -81.56 -20.75 -42.45
C GLN A 113 -80.50 -19.66 -42.63
N GLN A 114 -80.59 -18.54 -41.91
CA GLN A 114 -79.58 -17.48 -41.95
C GLN A 114 -78.22 -17.95 -41.41
N GLU A 115 -78.19 -18.76 -40.36
CA GLU A 115 -76.96 -19.34 -39.84
C GLU A 115 -76.36 -20.38 -40.79
N GLU A 116 -77.21 -21.19 -41.43
CA GLU A 116 -76.76 -22.17 -42.41
C GLU A 116 -76.21 -21.46 -43.67
N GLU A 117 -76.86 -20.40 -44.13
CA GLU A 117 -76.34 -19.52 -45.18
C GLU A 117 -75.05 -18.82 -44.77
N ALA A 118 -74.96 -18.30 -43.54
CA ALA A 118 -73.74 -17.69 -43.04
C ALA A 118 -72.58 -18.69 -42.94
N ARG A 119 -72.86 -19.95 -42.57
CA ARG A 119 -71.89 -21.05 -42.60
C ARG A 119 -71.45 -21.37 -44.02
N LYS A 120 -72.40 -21.49 -44.96
CA LYS A 120 -72.09 -21.71 -46.38
C LYS A 120 -71.24 -20.58 -46.95
N ARG A 121 -71.59 -19.31 -46.70
CA ARG A 121 -70.79 -18.14 -47.09
C ARG A 121 -69.39 -18.15 -46.49
N ARG A 122 -69.23 -18.53 -45.21
CA ARG A 122 -67.89 -18.66 -44.59
C ARG A 122 -67.07 -19.77 -45.22
N ILE A 123 -67.68 -20.91 -45.53
CA ILE A 123 -67.02 -22.04 -46.20
C ILE A 123 -66.63 -21.67 -47.62
N GLU A 124 -67.50 -20.99 -48.37
CA GLU A 124 -67.22 -20.50 -49.72
C GLU A 124 -66.13 -19.43 -49.72
N PHE A 125 -66.18 -18.48 -48.79
CA PHE A 125 -65.14 -17.47 -48.59
C PHE A 125 -63.80 -18.13 -48.29
N TRP A 126 -63.77 -19.10 -47.36
CA TRP A 126 -62.56 -19.88 -47.08
C TRP A 126 -62.10 -20.65 -48.31
N ARG A 127 -63.00 -21.29 -49.06
CA ARG A 127 -62.64 -22.06 -50.25
C ARG A 127 -62.06 -21.16 -51.35
N ARG A 128 -62.60 -19.95 -51.53
CA ARG A 128 -62.16 -18.96 -52.52
C ARG A 128 -60.83 -18.30 -52.12
N HIS A 129 -60.62 -18.01 -50.84
CA HIS A 129 -59.46 -17.24 -50.37
C HIS A 129 -58.37 -18.07 -49.67
N ARG A 130 -58.56 -19.38 -49.46
CA ARG A 130 -57.58 -20.24 -48.73
C ARG A 130 -56.16 -20.14 -49.27
N ILE A 131 -55.99 -20.11 -50.60
CA ILE A 131 -54.66 -20.12 -51.21
C ILE A 131 -53.95 -18.80 -50.93
N HIS A 132 -54.65 -17.67 -51.07
CA HIS A 132 -54.10 -16.35 -50.77
C HIS A 132 -53.80 -16.16 -49.27
N ILE A 133 -54.67 -16.66 -48.39
CA ILE A 133 -54.46 -16.61 -46.94
C ILE A 133 -53.24 -17.44 -46.53
N ILE A 134 -53.13 -18.68 -47.03
CA ILE A 134 -51.97 -19.55 -46.76
C ILE A 134 -50.68 -18.94 -47.32
N SER A 135 -50.72 -18.38 -48.54
CA SER A 135 -49.57 -17.69 -49.14
C SER A 135 -49.14 -16.46 -48.35
N ALA A 136 -50.08 -15.66 -47.85
CA ALA A 136 -49.77 -14.49 -47.04
C ALA A 136 -49.16 -14.89 -45.70
N ILE A 137 -49.70 -15.92 -45.04
CA ILE A 137 -49.14 -16.47 -43.80
C ILE A 137 -47.73 -17.02 -44.05
N ALA A 138 -47.52 -17.77 -45.13
CA ALA A 138 -46.21 -18.30 -45.49
C ALA A 138 -45.18 -17.18 -45.73
N ALA A 139 -45.57 -16.13 -46.46
CA ALA A 139 -44.70 -14.97 -46.69
C ALA A 139 -44.32 -14.26 -45.37
N VAL A 140 -45.27 -14.08 -44.45
CA VAL A 140 -45.01 -13.50 -43.13
C VAL A 140 -44.06 -14.38 -42.31
N VAL A 141 -44.27 -15.70 -42.30
CA VAL A 141 -43.40 -16.65 -41.59
C VAL A 141 -41.97 -16.60 -42.16
N ILE A 142 -41.81 -16.57 -43.48
CA ILE A 142 -40.50 -16.46 -44.14
C ILE A 142 -39.81 -15.15 -43.75
N CYS A 143 -40.52 -14.01 -43.75
CA CYS A 143 -39.97 -12.73 -43.34
C CYS A 143 -39.54 -12.72 -41.87
N ILE A 144 -40.30 -13.35 -40.97
CA ILE A 144 -39.95 -13.48 -39.56
C ILE A 144 -38.67 -14.31 -39.40
N ILE A 145 -38.59 -15.48 -40.06
CA ILE A 145 -37.41 -16.35 -40.01
C ILE A 145 -36.18 -15.62 -40.56
N ALA A 146 -36.30 -14.94 -41.70
CA ALA A 146 -35.22 -14.16 -42.29
C ALA A 146 -34.75 -13.04 -41.35
N GLY A 147 -35.68 -12.32 -40.71
CA GLY A 147 -35.37 -11.29 -39.72
C GLY A 147 -34.60 -11.85 -38.51
N CYS A 148 -35.01 -13.00 -37.98
CA CYS A 148 -34.32 -13.67 -36.89
C CYS A 148 -32.89 -14.11 -37.28
N VAL A 149 -32.71 -14.64 -38.49
CA VAL A 149 -31.39 -15.05 -38.99
C VAL A 149 -30.46 -13.85 -39.15
N VAL A 150 -30.94 -12.75 -39.74
CA VAL A 150 -30.14 -11.52 -39.89
C VAL A 150 -29.78 -10.92 -38.54
N ALA A 151 -30.72 -10.87 -37.59
CA ALA A 151 -30.46 -10.39 -36.23
C ALA A 151 -29.42 -11.28 -35.50
N HIS A 152 -29.50 -12.60 -35.66
CA HIS A 152 -28.54 -13.52 -35.08
C HIS A 152 -27.13 -13.32 -35.65
N ILE A 153 -26.98 -13.22 -36.98
CA ILE A 153 -25.70 -12.97 -37.65
C ILE A 153 -25.11 -11.61 -37.25
N SER A 154 -25.94 -10.57 -37.14
CA SER A 154 -25.52 -9.25 -36.68
C SER A 154 -24.99 -9.29 -35.24
N ASN A 155 -25.71 -9.98 -34.35
CA ASN A 155 -25.30 -10.13 -32.95
C ASN A 155 -23.98 -10.93 -32.81
N GLU A 156 -23.82 -12.00 -33.58
CA GLU A 156 -22.58 -12.78 -33.68
C GLU A 156 -21.38 -11.93 -34.11
N ARG A 157 -21.55 -11.11 -35.15
CA ARG A 157 -20.49 -10.20 -35.63
C ARG A 157 -20.09 -9.17 -34.57
N SER A 158 -21.06 -8.57 -33.89
CA SER A 158 -20.79 -7.61 -32.79
C SER A 158 -20.06 -8.28 -31.62
N ARG A 159 -20.41 -9.52 -31.28
CA ARG A 159 -19.70 -10.30 -30.25
C ARG A 159 -18.25 -10.56 -30.63
N LEU A 160 -18.00 -11.01 -31.86
CA LEU A 160 -16.66 -11.28 -32.35
C LEU A 160 -15.80 -10.01 -32.43
N GLN A 161 -16.38 -8.87 -32.82
CA GLN A 161 -15.69 -7.58 -32.78
C GLN A 161 -15.33 -7.17 -31.35
N ALA A 162 -16.28 -7.28 -30.41
CA ALA A 162 -16.03 -6.97 -29.01
C ALA A 162 -15.01 -7.92 -28.34
N GLU A 163 -14.88 -9.16 -28.80
CA GLU A 163 -13.84 -10.08 -28.34
C GLU A 163 -12.46 -9.72 -28.89
N ARG A 164 -12.35 -9.36 -30.18
CA ARG A 164 -11.10 -8.88 -30.78
C ARG A 164 -10.60 -7.61 -30.11
N GLU A 165 -11.48 -6.64 -29.88
CA GLU A 165 -11.12 -5.40 -29.17
C GLU A 165 -10.62 -5.68 -27.74
N ARG A 166 -11.25 -6.63 -27.04
CA ARG A 166 -10.78 -7.06 -25.71
C ARG A 166 -9.42 -7.74 -25.76
N GLN A 167 -9.16 -8.58 -26.77
CA GLN A 167 -7.85 -9.20 -26.98
C GLN A 167 -6.79 -8.14 -27.29
N GLU A 168 -7.06 -7.20 -28.21
CA GLU A 168 -6.13 -6.12 -28.53
C GLU A 168 -5.84 -5.23 -27.32
N GLN A 169 -6.86 -4.90 -26.52
CA GLN A 169 -6.67 -4.13 -25.28
C GLN A 169 -5.81 -4.90 -24.28
N TYR A 170 -6.05 -6.20 -24.12
CA TYR A 170 -5.25 -7.05 -23.25
C TYR A 170 -3.79 -7.14 -23.71
N GLU A 171 -3.56 -7.31 -25.01
CA GLU A 171 -2.22 -7.32 -25.59
C GLU A 171 -1.50 -5.99 -25.42
N ARG A 172 -2.20 -4.85 -25.62
CA ARG A 172 -1.63 -3.51 -25.36
C ARG A 172 -1.24 -3.34 -23.89
N GLN A 173 -2.08 -3.77 -22.96
CA GLN A 173 -1.77 -3.72 -21.54
C GLN A 173 -0.57 -4.60 -21.19
N LEU A 174 -0.48 -5.78 -21.78
CA LEU A 174 0.65 -6.70 -21.56
C LEU A 174 1.95 -6.11 -22.12
N GLN A 175 1.92 -5.52 -23.33
CA GLN A 175 3.07 -4.84 -23.92
C GLN A 175 3.49 -3.61 -23.09
N GLU A 176 2.54 -2.81 -22.62
CA GLU A 176 2.85 -1.64 -21.80
C GLU A 176 3.46 -2.08 -20.45
N LYS A 177 2.92 -3.12 -19.82
CA LYS A 177 3.48 -3.69 -18.60
C LYS A 177 4.90 -4.22 -18.83
N ALA A 178 5.13 -4.95 -19.92
CA ALA A 178 6.47 -5.44 -20.28
C ALA A 178 7.47 -4.28 -20.47
N ARG A 179 7.09 -3.22 -21.18
CA ARG A 179 7.93 -2.01 -21.34
C ARG A 179 8.22 -1.33 -20.00
N ARG A 180 7.23 -1.22 -19.12
CA ARG A 180 7.41 -0.64 -17.78
C ARG A 180 8.36 -1.49 -16.94
N ASP A 181 8.21 -2.81 -16.98
CA ASP A 181 9.07 -3.74 -16.25
C ASP A 181 10.52 -3.72 -16.77
N GLU A 182 10.72 -3.66 -18.09
CA GLU A 182 12.03 -3.50 -18.72
C GLU A 182 12.68 -2.15 -18.37
N ALA A 183 11.94 -1.04 -18.49
CA ALA A 183 12.42 0.28 -18.10
C ALA A 183 12.81 0.32 -16.61
N GLN A 184 12.04 -0.34 -15.74
CA GLN A 184 12.35 -0.43 -14.31
C GLN A 184 13.58 -1.31 -14.05
N ARG A 185 13.80 -2.38 -14.83
CA ARG A 185 15.03 -3.19 -14.74
C ARG A 185 16.25 -2.37 -15.16
N GLN A 186 16.16 -1.67 -16.29
CA GLN A 186 17.24 -0.80 -16.77
C GLN A 186 17.54 0.34 -15.79
N ALA A 187 16.52 0.97 -15.20
CA ALA A 187 16.71 2.00 -14.18
C ALA A 187 17.43 1.44 -12.94
N ARG A 188 17.03 0.26 -12.45
CA ARG A 188 17.70 -0.42 -11.32
C ARG A 188 19.13 -0.85 -11.64
N GLU A 189 19.41 -1.24 -12.87
CA GLU A 189 20.77 -1.58 -13.31
C GLU A 189 21.65 -0.33 -13.43
N ALA A 190 21.12 0.75 -14.01
CA ALA A 190 21.81 2.03 -14.10
C ALA A 190 22.10 2.61 -12.71
N GLU A 191 21.15 2.51 -11.78
CA GLU A 191 21.35 2.93 -10.39
C GLU A 191 22.42 2.08 -9.69
N ARG A 192 22.39 0.75 -9.84
CA ARG A 192 23.43 -0.14 -9.31
C ARG A 192 24.81 0.19 -9.88
N GLN A 193 24.92 0.47 -11.18
CA GLN A 193 26.20 0.88 -11.78
C GLN A 193 26.70 2.22 -11.24
N ARG A 194 25.81 3.19 -11.03
CA ARG A 194 26.17 4.47 -10.40
C ARG A 194 26.64 4.29 -8.95
N GLN A 195 25.96 3.43 -8.19
CA GLN A 195 26.36 3.12 -6.81
C GLN A 195 27.72 2.43 -6.77
N LEU A 196 27.96 1.43 -7.62
CA LEU A 196 29.25 0.76 -7.72
C LEU A 196 30.38 1.72 -8.12
N GLY A 197 30.13 2.60 -9.10
CA GLY A 197 31.10 3.62 -9.51
C GLY A 197 31.42 4.62 -8.40
N ALA A 198 30.39 5.07 -7.67
CA ALA A 198 30.55 5.97 -6.52
C ALA A 198 31.30 5.30 -5.36
N GLU A 199 31.01 4.03 -5.08
CA GLU A 199 31.71 3.25 -4.05
C GLU A 199 33.18 3.03 -4.42
N GLU A 200 33.47 2.70 -5.68
CA GLU A 200 34.85 2.53 -6.15
C GLU A 200 35.64 3.86 -6.05
N GLN A 201 35.01 4.97 -6.43
CA GLN A 201 35.62 6.30 -6.30
C GLN A 201 35.88 6.67 -4.84
N ALA A 202 34.89 6.49 -3.96
CA ALA A 202 35.05 6.73 -2.52
C ALA A 202 36.15 5.83 -1.92
N ARG A 203 36.26 4.58 -2.36
CA ARG A 203 37.34 3.67 -1.94
C ARG A 203 38.70 4.16 -2.40
N LYS A 204 38.84 4.66 -3.64
CA LYS A 204 40.09 5.24 -4.15
C LYS A 204 40.50 6.48 -3.36
N GLU A 205 39.56 7.40 -3.12
CA GLU A 205 39.79 8.62 -2.33
C GLU A 205 40.18 8.29 -0.88
N ALA A 206 39.55 7.29 -0.27
CA ALA A 206 39.90 6.84 1.08
C ALA A 206 41.31 6.23 1.14
N ILE A 207 41.70 5.44 0.14
CA ILE A 207 43.05 4.88 0.04
C ILE A 207 44.08 6.01 -0.14
N GLU A 208 43.81 6.97 -1.02
CA GLU A 208 44.71 8.10 -1.25
C GLU A 208 44.86 8.97 0.00
N THR A 209 43.77 9.25 0.70
CA THR A 209 43.79 10.00 1.96
C THR A 209 44.63 9.29 3.01
N LYS A 210 44.47 7.97 3.17
CA LYS A 210 45.32 7.17 4.06
C LYS A 210 46.79 7.22 3.66
N ARG A 211 47.10 7.16 2.35
CA ARG A 211 48.48 7.30 1.86
C ARG A 211 49.08 8.67 2.16
N ARG A 212 48.31 9.74 1.96
CA ARG A 212 48.73 11.12 2.28
C ARG A 212 48.98 11.28 3.78
N GLN A 213 48.11 10.73 4.64
CA GLN A 213 48.29 10.74 6.09
C GLN A 213 49.52 9.94 6.54
N ALA A 214 49.73 8.75 5.95
CA ALA A 214 50.90 7.93 6.24
C ALA A 214 52.20 8.65 5.82
N ALA A 215 52.23 9.21 4.60
CA ALA A 215 53.37 9.99 4.11
C ALA A 215 53.65 11.23 4.95
N ALA A 216 52.61 11.96 5.38
CA ALA A 216 52.76 13.11 6.28
C ALA A 216 53.29 12.70 7.65
N THR A 217 52.81 11.58 8.20
CA THR A 217 53.30 11.03 9.47
C THR A 217 54.76 10.60 9.36
N GLU A 218 55.15 9.98 8.26
CA GLU A 218 56.53 9.57 8.01
C GLU A 218 57.44 10.79 7.80
N ALA A 219 56.99 11.81 7.06
CA ALA A 219 57.72 13.06 6.90
C ALA A 219 57.94 13.77 8.25
N ALA A 220 56.90 13.83 9.09
CA ALA A 220 57.02 14.40 10.44
C ALA A 220 58.00 13.61 11.32
N LYS A 221 58.00 12.27 11.24
CA LYS A 221 58.99 11.44 11.95
C LYS A 221 60.42 11.72 11.48
N ARG A 222 60.65 11.81 10.16
CA ARG A 222 61.97 12.14 9.59
C ARG A 222 62.43 13.53 10.01
N GLU A 223 61.55 14.51 10.02
CA GLU A 223 61.86 15.87 10.50
C GLU A 223 62.29 15.87 11.97
N ILE A 224 61.57 15.14 12.82
CA ILE A 224 61.92 14.97 14.24
C ILE A 224 63.29 14.32 14.38
N GLU A 225 63.56 13.24 13.64
CA GLU A 225 64.85 12.52 13.69
C GLU A 225 66.02 13.42 13.25
N GLU A 226 65.88 14.14 12.13
CA GLU A 226 66.91 15.09 11.66
C GLU A 226 67.13 16.25 12.62
N ARG A 227 66.08 16.66 13.34
CA ARG A 227 66.21 17.66 14.40
C ARG A 227 66.92 17.10 15.63
N HIS A 228 66.64 15.85 16.02
CA HIS A 228 67.33 15.15 17.10
C HIS A 228 68.81 14.91 16.79
N LYS A 229 69.18 14.62 15.54
CA LYS A 229 70.58 14.55 15.06
C LYS A 229 71.34 15.86 15.25
N ARG A 230 70.64 16.99 15.19
CA ARG A 230 71.19 18.33 15.46
C ARG A 230 71.15 18.72 16.95
N GLY A 231 70.71 17.83 17.84
CA GLY A 231 70.63 18.07 19.28
C GLY A 231 69.44 18.95 19.73
N ILE A 232 68.51 19.27 18.82
CA ILE A 232 67.38 20.18 19.08
C ILE A 232 66.18 19.34 19.51
N TYR A 233 65.61 19.62 20.68
CA TYR A 233 64.44 18.90 21.20
C TYR A 233 63.34 19.88 21.61
N ARG A 234 62.09 19.42 21.64
CA ARG A 234 60.97 20.17 22.19
C ARG A 234 60.57 19.60 23.54
N VAL A 235 59.98 20.44 24.38
CA VAL A 235 59.38 20.00 25.65
C VAL A 235 58.35 18.90 25.39
N GLY A 236 58.45 17.83 26.17
CA GLY A 236 57.65 16.61 26.04
C GLY A 236 58.25 15.56 25.11
N GLU A 237 59.35 15.80 24.41
CA GLU A 237 59.97 14.79 23.54
C GLU A 237 60.84 13.80 24.31
N TYR A 238 60.91 12.58 23.80
CA TYR A 238 61.78 11.54 24.33
C TYR A 238 63.23 11.82 23.92
N TYR A 239 64.13 11.68 24.87
CA TYR A 239 65.57 11.84 24.69
C TYR A 239 66.25 10.50 24.99
N GLU A 240 67.04 10.01 24.03
CA GLU A 240 67.83 8.78 24.16
C GLU A 240 69.16 8.92 23.41
N VAL A 241 70.24 9.09 24.17
CA VAL A 241 71.60 9.16 23.63
C VAL A 241 72.52 8.37 24.57
N GLY A 242 73.13 7.31 24.04
CA GLY A 242 73.90 6.35 24.84
C GLY A 242 73.04 5.71 25.93
N ASP A 243 73.50 5.73 27.18
CA ASP A 243 72.77 5.18 28.33
C ASP A 243 71.76 6.16 28.97
N VAL A 244 71.70 7.40 28.48
CA VAL A 244 70.86 8.46 29.06
C VAL A 244 69.50 8.46 28.38
N ARG A 245 68.46 8.20 29.18
CA ARG A 245 67.06 8.16 28.74
C ARG A 245 66.18 9.05 29.60
N GLY A 246 65.41 9.93 28.97
CA GLY A 246 64.54 10.87 29.66
C GLY A 246 63.52 11.55 28.75
N VAL A 247 62.70 12.43 29.33
CA VAL A 247 61.78 13.30 28.59
C VAL A 247 62.17 14.75 28.81
N VAL A 248 62.31 15.52 27.73
CA VAL A 248 62.72 16.92 27.80
C VAL A 248 61.63 17.73 28.50
N PHE A 249 61.95 18.44 29.57
CA PHE A 249 61.00 19.33 30.25
C PHE A 249 61.38 20.80 30.17
N SER A 250 62.61 21.10 29.74
CA SER A 250 63.10 22.47 29.52
C SER A 250 64.12 22.48 28.39
N THR A 251 64.04 23.51 27.55
CA THR A 251 64.95 23.82 26.45
C THR A 251 65.61 25.17 26.71
N ASP A 252 66.82 25.36 26.21
CA ASP A 252 67.47 26.68 26.25
C ASP A 252 66.95 27.61 25.13
N GLU A 253 67.48 28.84 25.06
CA GLU A 253 67.12 29.86 24.07
C GLU A 253 67.42 29.44 22.62
N THR A 254 68.30 28.45 22.42
CA THR A 254 68.67 27.91 21.10
C THR A 254 67.77 26.74 20.67
N GLY A 255 66.88 26.28 21.56
CA GLY A 255 66.06 25.10 21.34
C GLY A 255 66.83 23.78 21.51
N GLN A 256 68.08 23.83 21.98
CA GLN A 256 68.80 22.64 22.41
C GLN A 256 68.22 22.18 23.76
N HIS A 257 68.23 20.87 24.02
CA HIS A 257 67.65 20.31 25.23
C HIS A 257 68.46 20.76 26.44
N GLY A 258 67.85 21.56 27.32
CA GLY A 258 68.54 22.07 28.52
C GLY A 258 68.47 21.08 29.67
N LYS A 259 67.30 20.45 29.88
CA LYS A 259 67.06 19.53 30.99
C LYS A 259 66.06 18.43 30.65
N ILE A 260 66.36 17.23 31.14
CA ILE A 260 65.54 16.03 30.94
C ILE A 260 65.08 15.44 32.27
N LEU A 261 63.88 14.88 32.27
CA LEU A 261 63.29 14.12 33.36
C LEU A 261 63.61 12.64 33.15
N SER A 262 64.12 11.97 34.17
CA SER A 262 64.44 10.54 34.12
C SER A 262 63.22 9.71 33.75
N VAL A 263 63.41 8.62 33.02
CA VAL A 263 62.38 7.59 32.82
C VAL A 263 62.13 6.75 34.08
N LYS A 264 63.10 6.71 35.00
CA LYS A 264 63.02 5.98 36.25
C LYS A 264 62.31 6.81 37.32
N GLN A 265 61.48 6.13 38.10
CA GLN A 265 60.82 6.63 39.30
C GLN A 265 61.04 5.66 40.43
N ARG A 266 61.10 6.17 41.65
CA ARG A 266 60.87 5.39 42.86
C ARG A 266 59.72 5.99 43.62
N GLU A 267 58.97 5.12 44.24
CA GLU A 267 57.76 5.45 44.97
C GLU A 267 58.06 5.26 46.44
N ASP A 268 57.49 6.14 47.25
CA ASP A 268 57.53 6.04 48.70
C ASP A 268 58.94 5.71 49.24
N ILE A 269 59.91 6.61 48.98
CA ILE A 269 61.27 6.49 49.52
C ILE A 269 61.63 7.66 50.43
N SER A 270 62.59 7.47 51.33
CA SER A 270 63.12 8.54 52.17
C SER A 270 63.96 9.53 51.36
N TRP A 271 64.06 10.78 51.83
CA TRP A 271 64.85 11.81 51.16
C TRP A 271 66.34 11.42 51.03
N ASN A 272 66.93 10.80 52.05
CA ASN A 272 68.32 10.33 51.99
C ASN A 272 68.52 9.33 50.85
N LEU A 273 67.62 8.34 50.73
CA LEU A 273 67.69 7.36 49.64
C LEU A 273 67.42 8.00 48.26
N ALA A 274 66.60 9.05 48.21
CA ALA A 274 66.33 9.79 46.98
C ALA A 274 67.52 10.67 46.53
N SER A 275 68.21 11.27 47.50
CA SER A 275 69.33 12.21 47.31
C SER A 275 70.67 11.51 47.05
N ASP A 276 70.93 10.39 47.72
CA ASP A 276 72.17 9.62 47.56
C ASP A 276 72.26 8.88 46.21
N TYR A 277 71.14 8.78 45.49
CA TYR A 277 70.99 7.87 44.37
C TYR A 277 70.92 8.62 43.04
N TYR A 278 71.81 8.19 42.13
CA TYR A 278 71.67 8.18 40.67
C TYR A 278 72.76 8.99 39.92
N ALA A 279 73.77 8.26 39.40
CA ALA A 279 74.96 8.75 38.71
C ALA A 279 74.71 9.87 37.67
N GLY A 280 74.95 11.13 38.09
CA GLY A 280 74.80 12.33 37.25
C GLY A 280 73.38 12.86 37.12
N TRP A 281 72.46 12.41 37.98
CA TRP A 281 71.08 12.87 38.07
C TRP A 281 70.82 13.44 39.47
N SER A 282 70.02 14.50 39.56
CA SER A 282 69.64 15.15 40.81
C SER A 282 68.13 15.09 41.02
N LEU A 283 67.68 15.34 42.24
CA LEU A 283 66.27 15.66 42.44
C LEU A 283 65.94 17.01 41.77
N PRO A 284 64.67 17.29 41.44
CA PRO A 284 64.30 18.56 40.86
C PRO A 284 64.40 19.68 41.88
N SER A 285 64.80 20.87 41.45
CA SER A 285 64.64 22.08 42.25
C SER A 285 63.16 22.50 42.36
N GLN A 286 62.90 23.44 43.27
CA GLN A 286 61.60 24.12 43.40
C GLN A 286 61.06 24.72 42.10
N GLU A 287 61.93 25.25 41.23
CA GLU A 287 61.56 25.82 39.92
C GLU A 287 61.34 24.71 38.90
N GLU A 288 62.22 23.71 38.88
CA GLU A 288 62.15 22.62 37.91
C GLU A 288 60.88 21.79 38.08
N ILE A 289 60.48 21.48 39.32
CA ILE A 289 59.25 20.73 39.56
C ILE A 289 58.01 21.49 39.07
N LYS A 290 58.00 22.82 39.17
CA LYS A 290 56.89 23.65 38.64
C LYS A 290 56.81 23.55 37.12
N VAL A 291 57.96 23.62 36.44
CA VAL A 291 58.02 23.49 34.97
C VAL A 291 57.59 22.08 34.53
N ILE A 292 58.03 21.05 35.25
CA ILE A 292 57.64 19.65 35.01
C ILE A 292 56.13 19.50 35.16
N MET A 293 55.56 20.02 36.24
CA MET A 293 54.13 19.91 36.52
C MET A 293 53.28 20.73 35.52
N ALA A 294 53.75 21.89 35.08
CA ALA A 294 53.12 22.68 34.03
C ALA A 294 53.08 21.94 32.67
N ASN A 295 54.09 21.12 32.39
CA ASN A 295 54.20 20.32 31.17
C ASN A 295 53.78 18.84 31.36
N LYS A 296 53.17 18.50 32.50
CA LYS A 296 52.83 17.13 32.90
C LYS A 296 52.07 16.37 31.82
N THR A 297 51.13 17.01 31.12
CA THR A 297 50.34 16.37 30.06
C THR A 297 51.21 15.89 28.90
N ALA A 298 52.11 16.73 28.40
CA ALA A 298 53.00 16.39 27.31
C ALA A 298 54.02 15.32 27.75
N ILE A 299 54.59 15.47 28.94
CA ILE A 299 55.55 14.53 29.51
C ILE A 299 54.92 13.15 29.73
N ASN A 300 53.74 13.10 30.36
CA ASN A 300 53.03 11.84 30.62
C ASN A 300 52.57 11.15 29.34
N LYS A 301 52.18 11.89 28.30
CA LYS A 301 51.87 11.32 26.99
C LYS A 301 53.06 10.53 26.45
N THR A 302 54.25 11.12 26.51
CA THR A 302 55.49 10.50 26.01
C THR A 302 55.97 9.35 26.87
N LEU A 303 55.95 9.51 28.21
CA LEU A 303 56.28 8.43 29.15
C LEU A 303 55.37 7.22 28.92
N LYS A 304 54.06 7.45 28.81
CA LYS A 304 53.08 6.39 28.54
C LYS A 304 53.31 5.73 27.18
N SER A 305 53.57 6.49 26.13
CA SER A 305 53.84 5.91 24.79
C SER A 305 55.11 5.08 24.75
N ALA A 306 56.09 5.40 25.60
CA ALA A 306 57.36 4.69 25.70
C ALA A 306 57.36 3.58 26.78
N GLY A 307 56.22 3.32 27.44
CA GLY A 307 56.07 2.26 28.44
C GLY A 307 56.70 2.56 29.81
N HIS A 308 56.95 3.83 30.14
CA HIS A 308 57.55 4.26 31.41
C HIS A 308 56.49 4.74 32.41
N PRO A 309 56.77 4.68 33.73
CA PRO A 309 55.88 5.24 34.75
C PRO A 309 55.62 6.72 34.51
N ILE A 310 54.35 7.13 34.56
CA ILE A 310 53.92 8.52 34.41
C ILE A 310 54.12 9.28 35.73
N ILE A 311 54.09 10.62 35.64
CA ILE A 311 54.03 11.48 36.83
C ILE A 311 52.61 11.42 37.38
N GLU A 312 52.48 10.94 38.61
CA GLU A 312 51.21 10.76 39.32
C GLU A 312 50.83 12.03 40.10
N GLU A 313 49.64 12.02 40.72
CA GLU A 313 49.21 13.06 41.67
C GLU A 313 49.67 12.70 43.08
N LYS A 314 50.99 12.73 43.25
CA LYS A 314 51.71 12.31 44.45
C LYS A 314 52.66 13.39 44.91
N ASP A 315 53.14 13.24 46.14
CA ASP A 315 54.16 14.12 46.67
C ASP A 315 55.53 13.73 46.10
N TYR A 316 56.33 14.71 45.69
CA TYR A 316 57.64 14.48 45.08
C TYR A 316 58.76 15.16 45.85
N TRP A 317 59.86 14.45 46.10
CA TRP A 317 61.05 15.03 46.70
C TRP A 317 61.73 16.06 45.81
N LEU A 318 62.28 17.09 46.46
CA LEU A 318 63.09 18.14 45.84
C LEU A 318 64.52 18.11 46.36
N GLU A 319 65.44 18.67 45.56
CA GLU A 319 66.86 18.76 45.90
C GLU A 319 67.12 19.76 47.03
N ASP A 320 66.35 20.83 47.07
CA ASP A 320 66.44 21.89 48.06
C ASP A 320 66.36 21.35 49.50
N HIS A 321 67.28 21.80 50.34
CA HIS A 321 67.30 21.50 51.77
C HIS A 321 68.09 22.56 52.55
N TRP A 322 67.77 22.70 53.84
CA TRP A 322 68.48 23.58 54.77
C TRP A 322 68.70 22.87 56.11
N GLY A 323 69.95 22.46 56.38
CA GLY A 323 70.28 21.65 57.55
C GLY A 323 69.53 20.31 57.54
N SER A 324 68.67 20.11 58.55
CA SER A 324 67.78 18.96 58.67
C SER A 324 66.43 19.17 58.00
N VAL A 325 66.15 20.29 57.34
CA VAL A 325 64.88 20.55 56.66
C VAL A 325 65.00 20.21 55.19
N VAL A 326 64.06 19.44 54.65
CA VAL A 326 63.98 19.04 53.23
C VAL A 326 62.66 19.47 52.62
N TYR A 327 62.65 19.68 51.31
CA TYR A 327 61.49 20.21 50.59
C TYR A 327 60.86 19.15 49.68
N TYR A 328 59.55 19.26 49.50
CA TYR A 328 58.77 18.41 48.60
C TYR A 328 57.66 19.20 47.92
N TYR A 329 57.24 18.75 46.74
CA TYR A 329 56.06 19.24 46.05
C TYR A 329 54.82 18.52 46.55
N ASP A 330 53.82 19.27 47.03
CA ASP A 330 52.57 18.75 47.59
C ASP A 330 51.52 18.50 46.50
N ARG A 331 50.96 17.28 46.47
CA ARG A 331 49.96 16.88 45.48
C ARG A 331 48.67 17.68 45.53
N TYR A 332 48.27 18.19 46.70
CA TYR A 332 46.94 18.78 46.90
C TYR A 332 46.89 20.28 46.62
N GLY A 333 48.01 20.99 46.77
CA GLY A 333 48.07 22.44 46.57
C GLY A 333 48.92 22.88 45.40
N GLY A 334 49.73 21.99 44.80
CA GLY A 334 50.81 22.38 43.90
C GLY A 334 51.83 23.32 44.56
N GLN A 335 51.87 23.29 45.90
CA GLN A 335 52.73 24.14 46.72
C GLN A 335 53.98 23.37 47.12
N ILE A 336 55.05 24.11 47.37
CA ILE A 336 56.26 23.56 47.96
C ILE A 336 56.10 23.59 49.46
N ARG A 337 56.30 22.44 50.10
CA ARG A 337 56.28 22.26 51.55
C ARG A 337 57.64 21.75 52.02
N ASN A 338 57.85 21.78 53.33
CA ASN A 338 59.06 21.24 53.93
C ASN A 338 58.74 20.33 55.12
N CYS A 339 59.70 19.49 55.48
CA CYS A 339 59.66 18.64 56.66
C CYS A 339 61.09 18.37 57.15
N SER A 340 61.24 17.77 58.34
CA SER A 340 62.56 17.36 58.82
C SER A 340 63.01 16.04 58.16
N LYS A 341 64.30 15.93 57.81
CA LYS A 341 64.99 14.71 57.33
C LYS A 341 64.76 13.52 58.24
N THR A 342 64.60 13.80 59.53
CA THR A 342 64.52 12.82 60.61
C THR A 342 63.25 13.01 61.44
N ASP A 343 62.13 13.48 60.89
CA ASP A 343 60.91 13.58 61.71
C ASP A 343 60.44 12.19 62.14
N VAL A 344 60.85 11.77 63.34
CA VAL A 344 60.72 10.40 63.88
C VAL A 344 59.34 10.14 64.50
N ARG A 345 58.44 11.13 64.54
CA ARG A 345 57.13 10.99 65.21
C ARG A 345 56.06 10.30 64.38
N SER A 346 56.34 9.98 63.12
CA SER A 346 55.52 9.10 62.27
C SER A 346 56.41 8.45 61.22
N GLN A 347 56.66 7.15 61.33
CA GLN A 347 57.38 6.36 60.33
C GLN A 347 56.69 6.43 58.95
N PRO A 348 57.46 6.23 57.89
CA PRO A 348 58.42 7.16 57.32
C PRO A 348 57.71 8.21 56.44
N TYR A 349 58.17 9.45 56.45
CA TYR A 349 57.78 10.42 55.42
C TYR A 349 58.44 9.99 54.11
N GLU A 350 57.73 9.17 53.38
CA GLU A 350 58.13 8.59 52.10
C GLU A 350 57.40 9.35 50.99
N LYS A 351 58.17 9.87 50.02
CA LYS A 351 57.63 10.55 48.83
C LYS A 351 58.17 9.88 47.56
N HIS A 352 57.55 10.20 46.44
CA HIS A 352 58.05 9.77 45.14
C HIS A 352 59.32 10.55 44.80
N ALA A 353 60.27 9.86 44.15
CA ALA A 353 61.46 10.48 43.60
C ALA A 353 61.45 10.34 42.08
N ARG A 354 61.62 11.49 41.42
CA ARG A 354 61.83 11.57 39.97
C ARG A 354 63.00 12.48 39.73
N TRP A 355 64.04 11.96 39.10
CA TRP A 355 65.28 12.69 38.94
C TRP A 355 65.30 13.49 37.64
N VAL A 356 66.08 14.57 37.64
CA VAL A 356 66.36 15.41 36.49
C VAL A 356 67.85 15.41 36.20
N ARG A 357 68.20 15.75 34.97
CA ARG A 357 69.59 15.94 34.56
C ARG A 357 69.68 17.13 33.62
N LYS A 358 70.66 17.98 33.88
CA LYS A 358 71.08 19.05 32.96
C LYS A 358 72.05 18.47 31.95
N TYR A 359 71.91 18.87 30.68
CA TYR A 359 72.87 18.55 29.63
C TYR A 359 73.69 19.79 29.27
#